data_AF-A0A964BVA7-F1
#
_entry.id   AF-A0A964BVA7-F1
#
_cell.length_a   1.000
_cell.length_b   1.000
_cell.length_c   1.000
_cell.angle_alpha   90.00
_cell.angle_beta   90.00
_cell.angle_gamma   90.00
#
_symmetry.space_group_name_H-M   'P 1'
#
loop_
_entity.id
_entity.type
_entity.pdbx_description
1 polymer ?
#
loop_
_entity_poly.entity_id
_entity_poly.type
_entity_poly.pdbx_seq_one_letter_code
_entity_poly.pdbx_strand_id
1 'polypeptide(L)' 'MISYQVNQWKSASWRRETRYYYCELKQDLFGEWLIVRSWGDIRSKRGRQMENR' A
#
# COMPACT_ATOMS: atom_id res chain seq x y z
N MET A 1 -12.55 16.82 -14.78
CA MET A 1 -11.08 16.66 -14.68
C MET A 1 -10.81 15.87 -13.41
N ILE A 2 -10.08 14.76 -13.48
CA ILE A 2 -9.77 13.94 -12.30
C ILE A 2 -8.89 14.77 -11.36
N SER A 3 -9.32 14.92 -10.10
CA SER A 3 -8.58 15.66 -9.08
C SER A 3 -7.92 14.68 -8.13
N TYR A 4 -6.59 14.66 -8.15
CA TYR A 4 -5.81 13.85 -7.22
C TYR A 4 -5.61 14.62 -5.92
N GLN A 5 -6.00 14.00 -4.81
CA GLN A 5 -5.79 14.49 -3.46
C GLN A 5 -4.48 13.91 -2.89
N VAL A 6 -3.36 14.10 -3.60
CA VAL A 6 -2.05 13.51 -3.26
C VAL A 6 -1.61 13.83 -1.84
N ASN A 7 -1.90 15.05 -1.36
CA ASN A 7 -1.59 15.48 0.02
C ASN A 7 -2.33 14.67 1.10
N GLN A 8 -3.39 13.96 0.73
CA GLN A 8 -4.15 13.08 1.61
C GLN A 8 -3.68 11.62 1.54
N TRP A 9 -2.76 11.28 0.63
CA TRP A 9 -2.19 9.94 0.57
C TRP A 9 -1.40 9.68 1.86
N LYS A 10 -1.50 8.44 2.36
CA LYS A 10 -0.84 8.02 3.60
C LYS A 10 -0.19 6.67 3.38
N SER A 11 0.92 6.45 4.05
CA SER A 11 1.52 5.13 4.13
C SER A 11 2.00 4.84 5.54
N ALA A 12 2.04 3.55 5.86
CA ALA A 12 2.58 3.05 7.10
C ALA A 12 3.36 1.77 6.82
N SER A 13 4.46 1.59 7.53
CA SER A 13 5.32 0.42 7.40
C SER A 13 5.65 -0.13 8.77
N TRP A 14 5.62 -1.46 8.88
CA TRP A 14 5.99 -2.18 10.08
C TRP A 14 6.96 -3.31 9.72
N ARG A 15 7.86 -3.61 10.65
CA ARG A 15 8.79 -4.72 10.53
C ARG A 15 8.79 -5.49 11.84
N ARG A 16 8.80 -6.82 11.71
CA ARG A 16 8.97 -7.72 12.84
C ARG A 16 9.88 -8.86 12.42
N GLU A 17 11.08 -8.90 12.99
CA GLU A 17 12.10 -9.91 12.69
C GLU A 17 12.36 -10.01 11.17
N THR A 18 11.94 -11.11 10.54
CA THR A 18 12.10 -11.33 9.09
C THR A 18 10.89 -10.89 8.28
N ARG A 19 9.82 -10.38 8.90
CA ARG A 19 8.58 -9.99 8.21
C ARG A 19 8.49 -8.49 8.00
N TYR A 20 8.01 -8.11 6.82
CA TYR A 20 7.57 -6.75 6.54
C TYR A 20 6.05 -6.70 6.36
N TYR A 21 5.48 -5.55 6.73
CA TYR A 21 4.11 -5.19 6.47
C TYR A 21 4.10 -3.74 6.00
N TYR A 22 3.32 -3.45 4.97
CA TYR A 22 3.17 -2.13 4.40
C TYR A 22 1.70 -1.89 4.06
N CYS A 23 1.22 -0.68 4.32
CA CYS A 23 -0.12 -0.25 3.98
C CYS A 23 -0.06 1.15 3.39
N GLU A 24 -0.84 1.39 2.35
CA GLU A 24 -0.91 2.66 1.64
C GLU A 24 -2.36 2.99 1.30
N LEU A 25 -2.76 4.23 1.57
CA LEU A 25 -3.99 4.83 1.09
C LEU A 25 -3.61 5.78 -0.06
N LYS A 26 -4.10 5.49 -1.26
CA LYS A 26 -3.84 6.28 -2.47
C LYS A 26 -5.05 6.31 -3.38
N GLN A 27 -4.95 7.02 -4.49
CA GLN A 27 -5.96 7.00 -5.55
C GLN A 27 -5.46 6.26 -6.80
N ASP A 28 -6.35 5.59 -7.52
CA ASP A 28 -6.06 5.00 -8.82
C ASP A 28 -6.07 6.06 -9.93
N LEU A 29 -5.87 5.62 -11.18
CA LEU A 29 -5.85 6.50 -12.35
C LEU A 29 -7.17 7.24 -12.61
N PHE A 30 -8.26 6.83 -11.96
CA PHE A 30 -9.59 7.44 -12.07
C PHE A 30 -9.93 8.31 -10.86
N GLY A 31 -9.03 8.40 -9.88
CA GLY A 31 -9.24 9.14 -8.65
C GLY A 31 -10.02 8.36 -7.58
N GLU A 32 -10.28 7.06 -7.80
CA GLU A 32 -10.91 6.22 -6.77
C GLU A 32 -9.91 5.92 -5.66
N TRP A 33 -10.34 6.02 -4.41
CA TRP A 33 -9.51 5.65 -3.27
C TRP A 33 -9.33 4.14 -3.19
N LEU A 34 -8.10 3.71 -2.89
CA LEU A 34 -7.78 2.33 -2.61
C LEU A 34 -6.79 2.21 -1.46
N ILE A 35 -6.95 1.12 -0.72
CA ILE A 35 -6.00 0.68 0.29
C ILE A 35 -5.19 -0.48 -0.28
N VAL A 36 -3.89 -0.26 -0.43
CA VAL A 36 -2.93 -1.30 -0.81
C VAL A 36 -2.24 -1.82 0.44
N ARG A 37 -2.26 -3.13 0.64
CA ARG A 37 -1.57 -3.82 1.73
C ARG A 37 -0.57 -4.78 1.14
N SER A 38 0.68 -4.76 1.58
CA SER A 38 1.67 -5.75 1.20
C SER A 38 2.40 -6.32 2.41
N TRP A 39 2.74 -7.60 2.34
CA TRP A 39 3.41 -8.30 3.43
C TRP A 39 4.23 -9.46 2.90
N GLY A 40 5.27 -9.81 3.63
CA GLY A 40 6.14 -10.90 3.21
C GLY A 40 7.35 -11.08 4.12
N ASP A 41 8.24 -11.97 3.70
CA ASP A 41 9.56 -12.08 4.30
C ASP A 41 10.52 -11.07 3.64
N ILE A 42 11.30 -10.35 4.44
CA ILE A 42 12.31 -9.39 4.00
C ILE A 42 13.40 -10.07 3.16
N ARG A 43 13.66 -11.35 3.39
CA ARG A 43 14.65 -12.14 2.63
C ARG A 43 14.07 -12.81 1.40
N SER A 44 12.76 -12.77 1.21
CA SER A 44 12.07 -13.43 0.10
C SER A 44 11.56 -12.43 -0.90
N LYS A 45 11.69 -12.76 -2.19
CA LYS A 45 11.04 -12.01 -3.28
C LYS A 45 9.56 -12.39 -3.45
N ARG A 46 9.04 -13.35 -2.66
CA ARG A 46 7.65 -13.86 -2.74
C ARG A 46 6.72 -13.18 -1.72
N GLY A 47 6.69 -11.86 -1.72
CA GLY A 47 5.70 -11.09 -0.98
C GLY A 47 4.28 -11.27 -1.52
N ARG A 48 3.28 -10.89 -0.74
CA ARG A 48 1.89 -10.79 -1.17
C ARG A 48 1.45 -9.33 -1.14
N GLN A 49 0.50 -9.01 -1.99
CA GLN A 49 -0.17 -7.72 -2.04
C GLN A 49 -1.67 -7.93 -2.20
N MET A 50 -2.46 -7.08 -1.57
CA MET A 50 -3.92 -7.02 -1.69
C MET A 50 -4.34 -5.56 -1.87
N GLU A 51 -5.29 -5.35 -2.75
CA GLU A 51 -5.92 -4.06 -3.02
C GLU A 51 -7.39 -4.13 -2.60
N ASN A 52 -7.85 -3.10 -1.90
CA ASN A 52 -9.24 -2.91 -1.54
C ASN A 52 -9.68 -1.53 -2.03
N ARG A 53 -10.82 -1.47 -2.73
CA ARG A 53 -11.52 -0.23 -3.07
C ARG A 53 -12.56 0.09 -2.00
#